data_AF-A0AAU2X7J4-F1
#
_entry.id   AF-A0AAU2X7J4-F1
#
_cell.length_a   1.000
_cell.length_b   1.000
_cell.length_c   1.000
_cell.angle_alpha   90.00
_cell.angle_beta   90.00
_cell.angle_gamma   90.00
#
_symmetry.space_group_name_H-M   'P 1'
#
loop_
_entity.id
_entity.type
_entity.pdbx_description
1 polymer ?
#
loop_
_entity_poly.entity_id
_entity_poly.type
_entity_poly.pdbx_seq_one_letter_code
_entity_poly.pdbx_strand_id
1 'polypeptide(L)'
;MVAVCKGRIDGGVLYEKTENSTGRPSTGWRHQGAIKDFASWPLAGNAEWPLSRPLPLLPGRTYRVYGSTHDNEWSGLSVEFTVDDLAALRVDQVRYTPWATPGTTVITSTAEFRAHACDKREKS
;
A
#
# COMPACT_ATOMS: atom_id res chain seq x y z
N MET A 1 0.32 5.65 -3.34
CA MET A 1 -0.95 5.38 -4.06
C MET A 1 -1.23 3.90 -4.01
N VAL A 2 -2.51 3.51 -4.06
CA VAL A 2 -2.98 2.13 -4.14
C VAL A 2 -3.87 1.96 -5.37
N ALA A 3 -3.96 0.73 -5.87
CA ALA A 3 -4.94 0.29 -6.86
C ALA A 3 -5.84 -0.78 -6.23
N VAL A 4 -7.15 -0.66 -6.43
CA VAL A 4 -8.17 -1.60 -5.98
C VAL A 4 -8.66 -2.38 -7.19
N CYS A 5 -7.99 -3.49 -7.47
CA CYS A 5 -8.26 -4.28 -8.69
C CYS A 5 -9.50 -5.18 -8.56
N LYS A 6 -10.00 -5.37 -7.33
CA LYS A 6 -11.25 -6.06 -7.05
C LYS A 6 -11.84 -5.55 -5.74
N GLY A 7 -13.16 -5.43 -5.69
CA GLY A 7 -13.89 -5.10 -4.48
C GLY A 7 -13.73 -3.64 -4.08
N ARG A 8 -13.25 -3.43 -2.86
CA ARG A 8 -13.06 -2.10 -2.27
C ARG A 8 -11.95 -2.12 -1.23
N ILE A 9 -11.46 -0.96 -0.81
CA ILE A 9 -10.77 -0.80 0.47
C ILE A 9 -11.48 0.27 1.29
N ASP A 10 -11.37 0.15 2.60
CA ASP A 10 -11.91 1.12 3.56
C ASP A 10 -10.80 1.81 4.37
N GLY A 11 -9.55 1.45 4.09
CA GLY A 11 -8.41 1.89 4.87
C GLY A 11 -7.11 1.24 4.41
N GLY A 12 -6.09 1.41 5.21
CA GLY A 12 -4.82 0.73 5.06
C GLY A 12 -4.23 0.40 6.41
N VAL A 13 -3.34 -0.57 6.45
CA VAL A 13 -2.61 -0.94 7.66
C VAL A 13 -1.14 -1.14 7.35
N LEU A 14 -0.32 -0.78 8.32
CA LEU A 14 1.13 -0.81 8.22
C LEU A 14 1.68 -1.72 9.31
N TYR A 15 2.57 -2.61 8.90
CA TYR A 15 3.32 -3.50 9.77
C TYR A 15 4.80 -3.18 9.64
N GLU A 16 5.50 -3.15 10.76
CA GLU A 16 6.95 -3.32 10.74
C GLU A 16 7.25 -4.81 10.58
N LYS A 17 8.08 -5.14 9.59
CA LYS A 17 8.51 -6.51 9.34
C LYS A 17 9.55 -6.85 10.40
N THR A 18 9.17 -7.70 11.34
CA THR A 18 10.06 -8.32 12.32
C THR A 18 10.07 -9.81 12.08
N GLU A 19 11.10 -10.53 12.55
CA GLU A 19 11.22 -11.99 12.35
C GLU A 19 9.97 -12.77 12.83
N ASN A 20 9.21 -12.18 13.76
CA ASN A 20 7.99 -12.74 14.35
C ASN A 20 6.72 -11.91 14.06
N SER A 21 6.67 -11.11 12.99
CA SER A 21 5.52 -10.22 12.73
C SER A 21 4.29 -10.98 12.19
N THR A 22 3.65 -11.75 13.05
CA THR A 22 2.27 -12.26 12.86
C THR A 22 1.26 -11.56 13.80
N GLY A 23 1.71 -10.61 14.62
CA GLY A 23 0.97 -10.20 15.82
C GLY A 23 -0.04 -9.06 15.69
N ARG A 24 0.37 -7.85 15.29
CA ARG A 24 -0.50 -6.65 15.31
C ARG A 24 -0.01 -5.56 14.33
N PRO A 25 -0.93 -4.78 13.72
CA PRO A 25 -0.55 -3.60 12.96
C PRO A 25 0.24 -2.60 13.81
N SER A 26 1.30 -2.04 13.22
CA SER A 26 2.03 -0.92 13.82
C SER A 26 1.20 0.35 13.77
N THR A 27 0.46 0.60 12.69
CA THR A 27 -0.55 1.66 12.60
C THR A 27 -1.51 1.36 11.43
N GLY A 28 -2.46 2.25 11.19
CA GLY A 28 -3.36 2.18 10.04
C GLY A 28 -4.15 3.46 9.82
N TRP A 29 -4.75 3.54 8.64
CA TRP A 29 -5.60 4.62 8.15
C TRP A 29 -7.02 4.11 7.98
N ARG A 30 -8.00 4.96 8.25
CA ARG A 30 -9.41 4.71 7.91
C ARG A 30 -9.88 5.76 6.92
N HIS A 31 -10.66 5.35 5.94
CA HIS A 31 -11.30 6.25 5.00
C HIS A 31 -12.80 6.33 5.27
N GLN A 32 -13.39 7.52 5.12
CA GLN A 32 -14.84 7.71 5.21
C GLN A 32 -15.48 7.23 3.89
N GLY A 33 -15.78 5.93 3.82
CA GLY A 33 -16.42 5.29 2.67
C GLY A 33 -15.49 4.39 1.86
N ALA A 34 -16.10 3.63 0.96
CA ALA A 34 -15.44 2.59 0.17
C ALA A 34 -14.69 3.18 -1.05
N ILE A 35 -13.39 2.90 -1.15
CA ILE A 35 -12.60 3.17 -2.35
C ILE A 35 -12.65 1.95 -3.27
N LYS A 36 -13.02 2.14 -4.53
CA LYS A 36 -13.21 1.03 -5.50
C LYS A 36 -12.22 1.02 -6.67
N ASP A 37 -11.39 2.05 -6.79
CA ASP A 37 -10.48 2.22 -7.92
C ASP A 37 -9.08 2.61 -7.44
N PHE A 38 -8.68 3.87 -7.51
CA PHE A 38 -7.40 4.33 -6.98
C PHE A 38 -7.58 5.28 -5.80
N ALA A 39 -6.64 5.20 -4.85
CA ALA A 39 -6.51 6.21 -3.80
C ALA A 39 -5.04 6.57 -3.60
N SER A 40 -4.80 7.85 -3.33
CA SER A 40 -3.55 8.30 -2.75
C SER A 40 -3.82 8.64 -1.29
N TRP A 41 -3.09 8.01 -0.37
CA TRP A 41 -3.12 8.42 1.02
C TRP A 41 -1.71 8.72 1.51
N PRO A 42 -1.50 9.83 2.25
CA PRO A 42 -0.21 10.17 2.81
C PRO A 42 0.12 9.26 3.99
N LEU A 43 1.38 8.81 4.09
CA LEU A 43 1.83 7.99 5.22
C LEU A 43 1.73 8.73 6.56
N ALA A 44 1.88 10.06 6.56
CA ALA A 44 1.67 10.88 7.75
C ALA A 44 0.20 11.02 8.17
N GLY A 45 -0.74 10.56 7.33
CA GLY A 45 -2.17 10.81 7.48
C GLY A 45 -2.58 12.23 7.07
N ASN A 46 -3.88 12.43 6.92
CA ASN A 46 -4.52 13.74 6.72
C ASN A 46 -5.99 13.65 7.20
N ALA A 47 -6.81 14.67 6.92
CA ALA A 47 -8.22 14.68 7.33
C ALA A 47 -9.07 13.57 6.66
N GLU A 48 -8.73 13.18 5.44
CA GLU A 48 -9.43 12.14 4.67
C GLU A 48 -8.96 10.72 5.05
N TRP A 49 -7.69 10.60 5.42
CA TRP A 49 -6.99 9.40 5.85
C TRP A 49 -6.40 9.62 7.25
N PRO A 50 -7.22 9.76 8.30
CA PRO A 50 -6.73 9.89 9.65
C PRO A 50 -5.91 8.68 10.06
N LEU A 51 -4.72 8.96 10.58
CA LEU A 51 -3.84 7.94 11.12
C LEU A 51 -4.31 7.56 12.52
N SER A 52 -4.52 6.26 12.76
CA SER A 52 -4.98 5.74 14.06
C SER A 52 -4.02 6.06 15.21
N ARG A 53 -2.71 6.06 14.94
CA ARG A 53 -1.67 6.58 15.84
C ARG A 53 -0.43 6.97 15.05
N PRO A 54 0.31 8.02 15.45
CA PRO A 54 1.60 8.34 14.88
C PRO A 54 2.56 7.13 14.94
N LEU A 55 3.24 6.86 13.83
CA LEU A 55 4.32 5.88 13.76
C LEU A 55 5.52 6.51 13.03
N PRO A 56 6.57 6.93 13.75
CA PRO A 56 7.78 7.38 13.10
C PRO A 56 8.45 6.20 12.38
N LEU A 57 8.72 6.36 11.09
CA LEU A 57 9.46 5.37 10.31
C LEU A 57 10.95 5.49 10.64
N LEU A 58 11.59 4.37 10.96
CA LEU A 58 12.97 4.33 11.40
C LEU A 58 13.89 3.84 10.26
N PRO A 59 15.09 4.44 10.10
CA PRO A 59 16.10 3.94 9.17
C PRO A 59 16.44 2.46 9.44
N GLY A 60 16.72 1.71 8.38
CA GLY A 60 17.07 0.28 8.46
C GLY A 60 15.92 -0.67 8.80
N ARG A 61 14.68 -0.18 8.93
CA ARG A 61 13.48 -1.02 9.11
C ARG A 61 12.75 -1.22 7.80
N THR A 62 12.22 -2.43 7.62
CA THR A 62 11.32 -2.76 6.52
C THR A 62 9.89 -2.72 7.01
N TYR A 63 9.05 -2.05 6.25
CA TYR A 63 7.62 -1.96 6.51
C TYR A 63 6.84 -2.64 5.40
N ARG A 64 5.68 -3.17 5.74
CA ARG A 64 4.71 -3.74 4.81
C ARG A 64 3.39 -3.02 4.97
N VAL A 65 2.88 -2.45 3.89
CA VAL A 65 1.57 -1.79 3.85
C VAL A 65 0.62 -2.56 2.94
N TYR A 66 -0.64 -2.65 3.34
CA TYR A 66 -1.71 -3.18 2.49
C TYR A 66 -3.01 -2.39 2.69
N GLY A 67 -3.83 -2.35 1.64
CA GLY A 67 -5.21 -1.87 1.73
C GLY A 67 -6.05 -2.85 2.53
N SER A 68 -6.87 -2.33 3.44
CA SER A 68 -7.73 -3.12 4.32
C SER A 68 -9.20 -2.84 4.06
N THR A 69 -10.05 -3.84 4.22
CA THR A 69 -11.50 -3.69 4.31
C THR A 69 -11.97 -3.98 5.73
N HIS A 70 -13.19 -3.53 6.10
CA HIS A 70 -13.78 -3.89 7.39
C HIS A 70 -14.15 -5.38 7.51
N ASP A 71 -14.35 -6.05 6.38
CA ASP A 71 -14.76 -7.46 6.27
C ASP A 71 -13.57 -8.42 6.05
N ASN A 72 -12.33 -7.93 6.06
CA ASN A 72 -11.10 -8.67 5.78
C ASN A 72 -11.05 -9.33 4.38
N GLU A 73 -11.85 -8.85 3.43
CA GLU A 73 -11.72 -9.22 2.02
C GLU A 73 -10.38 -8.76 1.42
N TRP A 74 -9.80 -9.63 0.58
CA TRP A 74 -8.53 -9.34 -0.09
C TRP A 74 -8.78 -8.48 -1.34
N SER A 75 -8.37 -7.21 -1.28
CA SER A 75 -8.62 -6.24 -2.36
C SER A 75 -7.35 -5.71 -3.08
N GLY A 76 -6.15 -6.04 -2.57
CA GLY A 76 -4.88 -5.51 -3.09
C GLY A 76 -3.66 -6.30 -2.64
N LEU A 77 -2.53 -6.23 -3.37
CA LEU A 77 -1.26 -6.78 -2.90
C LEU A 77 -0.63 -5.86 -1.86
N SER A 78 0.11 -6.43 -0.92
CA SER A 78 0.97 -5.65 -0.04
C SER A 78 2.22 -5.17 -0.78
N VAL A 79 2.73 -4.00 -0.39
CA VAL A 79 4.04 -3.51 -0.82
C VAL A 79 4.98 -3.38 0.38
N GLU A 80 6.23 -3.77 0.18
CA GLU A 80 7.30 -3.61 1.17
C GLU A 80 8.20 -2.42 0.79
N PHE A 81 8.61 -1.66 1.81
CA PHE A 81 9.48 -0.50 1.64
C PHE A 81 10.30 -0.22 2.90
N THR A 82 11.41 0.50 2.72
CA THR A 82 12.23 1.13 3.76
C THR A 82 12.12 2.65 3.68
N VAL A 83 12.69 3.37 4.66
CA VAL A 83 12.78 4.84 4.60
C VAL A 83 13.58 5.30 3.37
N ASP A 84 14.65 4.58 3.02
CA ASP A 84 15.48 4.91 1.86
C ASP A 84 14.71 4.71 0.54
N ASP A 85 13.86 3.67 0.47
CA ASP A 85 12.97 3.47 -0.68
C ASP A 85 12.00 4.65 -0.85
N LEU A 86 11.47 5.21 0.25
CA LEU A 86 10.60 6.38 0.20
C LEU A 86 11.36 7.64 -0.22
N ALA A 87 12.57 7.83 0.30
CA ALA A 87 13.41 8.99 -0.02
C ALA A 87 13.90 8.97 -1.48
N ALA A 88 14.04 7.78 -2.07
CA ALA A 88 14.43 7.61 -3.47
C ALA A 88 13.27 7.84 -4.46
N LEU A 89 12.01 7.84 -4.00
CA LEU A 89 10.86 8.10 -4.88
C LEU A 89 10.83 9.57 -5.30
N ARG A 90 10.76 9.79 -6.61
CA ARG A 90 10.51 11.12 -7.17
C ARG A 90 9.02 11.47 -7.08
N VAL A 91 8.73 12.75 -7.23
CA VAL A 91 7.36 13.22 -7.50
C VAL A 91 6.78 12.42 -8.66
N ASP A 92 5.51 12.08 -8.56
CA ASP A 92 4.76 11.24 -9.52
C ASP A 92 5.24 9.81 -9.69
N GLN A 93 6.14 9.29 -8.85
CA GLN A 93 6.48 7.87 -8.83
C GLN A 93 5.70 7.07 -7.80
N VAL A 94 5.44 5.80 -8.15
CA VAL A 94 4.82 4.81 -7.28
C VAL A 94 5.70 3.57 -7.22
N ARG A 95 5.94 3.10 -6.00
CA ARG A 95 6.47 1.76 -5.70
C ARG A 95 5.29 0.81 -5.48
N TYR A 96 5.24 -0.29 -6.21
CA TYR A 96 4.18 -1.29 -6.04
C TYR A 96 4.65 -2.71 -6.37
N THR A 97 3.89 -3.69 -5.89
CA THR A 97 4.02 -5.10 -6.27
C THR A 97 3.03 -5.38 -7.41
N PRO A 98 3.48 -5.67 -8.64
CA PRO A 98 2.57 -5.97 -9.74
C PRO A 98 1.80 -7.26 -9.51
N TRP A 99 0.52 -7.29 -9.89
CA TRP A 99 -0.31 -8.49 -9.76
C TRP A 99 0.21 -9.65 -10.63
N ALA A 100 0.83 -9.32 -11.77
CA ALA A 100 1.44 -10.28 -12.68
C ALA A 100 2.69 -10.97 -12.12
N THR A 101 3.42 -10.32 -11.22
CA THR A 101 4.67 -10.82 -10.63
C THR A 101 4.70 -10.62 -9.11
N PRO A 102 3.88 -11.37 -8.34
CA PRO A 102 3.86 -11.29 -6.90
C PRO A 102 5.25 -11.53 -6.30
N GLY A 103 5.65 -10.72 -5.31
CA GLY A 103 6.95 -10.81 -4.65
C GLY A 103 8.07 -9.97 -5.30
N THR A 104 7.82 -9.36 -6.46
CA THR A 104 8.70 -8.34 -7.04
C THR A 104 8.15 -6.95 -6.79
N THR A 105 9.00 -6.01 -6.41
CA THR A 105 8.62 -4.60 -6.26
C THR A 105 9.24 -3.78 -7.39
N VAL A 106 8.44 -2.94 -8.03
CA VAL A 106 8.89 -2.05 -9.11
C VAL A 106 8.57 -0.60 -8.79
N ILE A 107 9.31 0.33 -9.39
CA ILE A 107 9.04 1.77 -9.35
C ILE A 107 8.64 2.21 -10.76
N THR A 108 7.51 2.88 -10.89
CA THR A 108 7.02 3.42 -12.17
C THR A 108 6.36 4.78 -11.96
N SER A 109 5.91 5.43 -13.04
CA SER A 109 5.13 6.67 -12.95
C SER A 109 3.70 6.39 -12.45
N THR A 110 3.06 7.41 -11.89
CA THR A 110 1.66 7.32 -11.45
C THR A 110 0.73 7.02 -12.62
N ALA A 111 1.04 7.53 -13.82
CA ALA A 111 0.26 7.27 -15.03
C ALA A 111 0.35 5.78 -15.44
N GLU A 112 1.56 5.24 -15.51
CA GLU A 112 1.80 3.82 -15.82
C GLU A 112 1.16 2.90 -14.78
N PHE A 113 1.27 3.26 -13.50
CA PHE A 113 0.60 2.53 -12.43
C PHE A 113 -0.92 2.53 -12.59
N ARG A 114 -1.54 3.66 -12.94
CA ARG A 114 -2.99 3.72 -13.20
C ARG A 114 -3.41 2.87 -14.40
N ALA A 115 -2.58 2.81 -15.44
CA ALA A 115 -2.88 2.04 -16.63
C ALA A 115 -2.78 0.52 -16.38
N HIS A 116 -1.80 0.07 -15.59
CA HIS A 116 -1.37 -1.33 -15.59
C HIS A 116 -1.41 -2.06 -14.24
N ALA A 117 -1.65 -1.37 -13.11
CA ALA A 117 -1.57 -2.01 -11.78
C ALA A 117 -2.51 -3.21 -11.59
N CYS A 118 -3.62 -3.22 -12.33
CA CYS A 118 -4.65 -4.24 -12.24
C CYS A 118 -4.67 -5.24 -13.40
N ASP A 119 -3.69 -5.15 -14.29
CA ASP A 119 -3.56 -6.11 -15.38
C ASP A 119 -3.24 -7.49 -14.80
N LYS A 120 -4.13 -8.48 -15.04
CA LYS A 120 -3.85 -9.88 -14.77
C LYS A 120 -3.42 -10.58 -16.06
N ARG A 121 -2.24 -11.21 -15.99
CA ARG A 121 -1.80 -12.45 -16.66
C ARG A 121 -2.60 -12.84 -17.92
N GLU A 122 -2.25 -12.26 -19.07
CA GLU A 122 -2.33 -13.04 -20.30
C GLU A 122 -1.27 -14.14 -20.21
N LYS A 123 -1.73 -15.35 -19.86
CA LYS A 123 -1.18 -16.69 -20.16
C LYS A 123 -2.02 -17.68 -19.35
N SER A 124 -3.05 -18.25 -19.99
CA SER A 124 -2.95 -19.51 -20.76
C SER A 124 -2.61 -20.68 -19.85
#